data_AF-A0A7S3L356-F1
#
_entry.id   AF-A0A7S3L356-F1
#
_cell.length_a   1.000
_cell.length_b   1.000
_cell.length_c   1.000
_cell.angle_alpha   90.00
_cell.angle_beta   90.00
_cell.angle_gamma   90.00
#
_symmetry.space_group_name_H-M   'P 1'
#
loop_
_entity.id
_entity.type
_entity.pdbx_description
1 polymer ?
#
loop_
_entity_poly.entity_id
_entity_poly.type
_entity_poly.pdbx_seq_one_letter_code
_entity_poly.pdbx_strand_id
1 'polypeptide(L)'
;QTQALQQQQQQQKREKSRVSRRLAAVGNALQKINIGRWIDDLERDQELADHLDQINRDTREEAARLAICRQAQAACRAAMRDHLMSFVQEHGYDETQDGATYEDWIRDLHPDNVQEETEFSQQHPPPIDTRFFIPDCDHIVLWKEVHDHHTKETHGAEEEDSLVEEELSGTTIDKQDNADADADNDTVQPPTTTATATS
;
A
#
# COMPACT_ATOMS: atom_id res chain seq x y z
N GLN A 1 -92.10 2.17 -21.10
CA GLN A 1 -90.85 1.39 -21.34
C GLN A 1 -89.82 2.14 -22.19
N THR A 2 -90.22 2.99 -23.14
CA THR A 2 -89.32 3.72 -24.05
C THR A 2 -88.39 4.74 -23.36
N GLN A 3 -88.85 5.43 -22.31
CA GLN A 3 -88.03 6.39 -21.55
C GLN A 3 -86.86 5.73 -20.81
N ALA A 4 -87.06 4.56 -20.20
CA ALA A 4 -86.01 3.85 -19.47
C ALA A 4 -84.88 3.39 -20.39
N LEU A 5 -85.22 2.93 -21.60
CA LEU A 5 -84.24 2.52 -22.62
C LEU A 5 -83.37 3.71 -23.09
N GLN A 6 -83.99 4.88 -23.24
CA GLN A 6 -83.30 6.10 -23.66
C GLN A 6 -82.36 6.63 -22.56
N GLN A 7 -82.77 6.53 -21.29
CA GLN A 7 -81.94 6.88 -20.14
C GLN A 7 -80.73 5.94 -20.00
N GLN A 8 -80.94 4.63 -20.22
CA GLN A 8 -79.87 3.64 -20.19
C GLN A 8 -78.84 3.86 -21.31
N GLN A 9 -79.28 4.19 -22.53
CA GLN A 9 -78.36 4.53 -23.64
C GLN A 9 -77.56 5.82 -23.35
N GLN A 10 -78.15 6.83 -22.70
CA GLN A 10 -77.44 8.04 -22.29
C GLN A 10 -76.39 7.77 -21.21
N GLN A 11 -76.69 6.90 -20.23
CA GLN A 11 -75.74 6.49 -19.21
C GLN A 11 -74.55 5.74 -19.82
N GLN A 12 -74.80 4.78 -20.71
CA GLN A 12 -73.73 4.05 -21.42
C GLN A 12 -72.85 4.99 -22.27
N LYS A 13 -73.43 5.99 -22.94
CA LYS A 13 -72.65 7.01 -23.68
C LYS A 13 -71.78 7.85 -22.75
N ARG A 14 -72.28 8.23 -21.57
CA ARG A 14 -71.53 9.01 -20.58
C ARG A 14 -70.38 8.20 -19.96
N GLU A 15 -70.60 6.93 -19.69
CA GLU A 15 -69.54 6.02 -19.20
C GLU A 15 -68.46 5.81 -20.25
N LYS A 16 -68.84 5.51 -21.50
CA LYS A 16 -67.88 5.39 -22.62
C LYS A 16 -67.08 6.69 -22.83
N SER A 17 -67.73 7.86 -22.74
CA SER A 17 -67.06 9.17 -22.80
C SER A 17 -66.09 9.41 -21.62
N ARG A 18 -66.43 8.96 -20.42
CA ARG A 18 -65.56 9.08 -19.24
C ARG A 18 -64.33 8.17 -19.36
N VAL A 19 -64.53 6.93 -19.80
CA VAL A 19 -63.44 5.96 -20.03
C VAL A 19 -62.51 6.45 -21.14
N SER A 20 -63.06 6.93 -22.26
CA SER A 20 -62.27 7.51 -23.36
C SER A 20 -61.44 8.72 -22.92
N ARG A 21 -62.00 9.63 -22.10
CA ARG A 21 -61.23 10.76 -21.55
C ARG A 21 -60.10 10.34 -20.61
N ARG A 22 -60.30 9.29 -19.80
CA ARG A 22 -59.25 8.76 -18.92
C ARG A 22 -58.12 8.12 -19.72
N LEU A 23 -58.43 7.35 -20.76
CA LEU A 23 -57.43 6.79 -21.68
C LEU A 23 -56.63 7.88 -22.41
N ALA A 24 -57.31 8.93 -22.89
CA ALA A 24 -56.65 10.06 -23.52
C ALA A 24 -55.70 10.80 -22.56
N ALA A 25 -56.08 10.95 -21.28
CA ALA A 25 -55.22 11.57 -20.27
C ALA A 25 -53.97 10.74 -19.97
N VAL A 26 -54.09 9.40 -19.91
CA VAL A 26 -52.95 8.49 -19.74
C VAL A 26 -52.03 8.51 -20.96
N GLY A 27 -52.59 8.53 -22.18
CA GLY A 27 -51.80 8.68 -23.41
C GLY A 27 -51.01 10.00 -23.45
N ASN A 28 -51.62 11.11 -23.04
CA ASN A 28 -50.94 12.40 -22.93
C ASN A 28 -49.87 12.43 -21.83
N ALA A 29 -50.04 11.65 -20.75
CA ALA A 29 -49.03 11.52 -19.70
C ALA A 29 -47.84 10.66 -20.16
N LEU A 30 -48.10 9.58 -20.92
CA LEU A 30 -47.06 8.74 -21.52
C LEU A 30 -46.28 9.47 -22.63
N GLN A 31 -46.94 10.31 -23.44
CA GLN A 31 -46.24 11.18 -24.40
C GLN A 31 -45.34 12.22 -23.75
N LYS A 32 -45.57 12.59 -22.48
CA LYS A 32 -44.70 13.48 -21.71
C LYS A 32 -43.47 12.78 -21.15
N ILE A 33 -43.42 11.44 -21.17
CA ILE A 33 -42.21 10.70 -20.86
C ILE A 33 -41.32 10.80 -22.09
N ASN A 34 -40.29 11.63 -22.00
CA ASN A 34 -39.36 11.85 -23.09
C ASN A 34 -38.38 10.65 -23.16
N ILE A 35 -38.84 9.55 -23.76
CA ILE A 35 -38.07 8.31 -23.90
C ILE A 35 -36.71 8.58 -24.58
N GLY A 36 -36.65 9.50 -25.54
CA GLY A 36 -35.39 9.88 -26.18
C GLY A 36 -34.36 10.41 -25.19
N ARG A 37 -34.78 11.30 -24.28
CA ARG A 37 -33.89 11.80 -23.22
C ARG A 37 -33.40 10.68 -22.30
N TRP A 38 -34.26 9.72 -21.95
CA TRP A 38 -33.84 8.58 -21.12
C TRP A 38 -32.84 7.68 -21.83
N ILE A 39 -32.96 7.51 -23.16
CA ILE A 39 -31.99 6.75 -23.94
C ILE A 39 -30.64 7.49 -23.93
N ASP A 40 -30.62 8.79 -24.22
CA ASP A 40 -29.38 9.59 -24.21
C ASP A 40 -28.71 9.61 -22.81
N ASP A 41 -29.52 9.66 -21.75
CA ASP A 41 -29.01 9.64 -20.37
C ASP A 41 -28.44 8.25 -20.02
N LEU A 42 -29.10 7.15 -20.43
CA LEU A 42 -28.59 5.79 -20.24
C LEU A 42 -27.31 5.51 -21.03
N GLU A 43 -27.20 6.02 -22.26
CA GLU A 43 -25.98 5.89 -23.07
C GLU A 43 -24.80 6.60 -22.39
N ARG A 44 -25.01 7.82 -21.89
CA ARG A 44 -23.99 8.55 -21.13
C ARG A 44 -23.59 7.83 -19.85
N ASP A 45 -24.56 7.29 -19.13
CA ASP A 45 -24.30 6.55 -17.89
C ASP A 45 -23.51 5.26 -18.17
N GLN A 46 -23.78 4.57 -19.29
CA GLN A 46 -23.01 3.40 -19.71
C GLN A 46 -21.57 3.77 -20.08
N GLU A 47 -21.36 4.85 -20.83
CA GLU A 47 -20.02 5.33 -21.17
C GLU A 47 -19.22 5.69 -19.90
N LEU A 48 -19.86 6.34 -18.93
CA LEU A 48 -19.23 6.66 -17.65
C LEU A 48 -18.88 5.39 -16.86
N ALA A 49 -19.78 4.41 -16.82
CA ALA A 49 -19.54 3.14 -16.14
C ALA A 49 -18.34 2.39 -16.75
N ASP A 50 -18.28 2.31 -18.09
CA ASP A 50 -17.17 1.67 -18.79
C ASP A 50 -15.83 2.39 -18.51
N HIS A 51 -15.85 3.72 -18.46
CA HIS A 51 -14.67 4.51 -18.13
C HIS A 51 -14.19 4.28 -16.69
N LEU A 52 -15.11 4.24 -15.72
CA LEU A 52 -14.79 3.93 -14.32
C LEU A 52 -14.26 2.51 -14.15
N ASP A 53 -14.82 1.54 -14.87
CA ASP A 53 -14.34 0.16 -14.87
C ASP A 53 -12.93 0.05 -15.44
N GLN A 54 -12.62 0.83 -16.49
CA GLN A 54 -11.27 0.92 -17.03
C GLN A 54 -10.28 1.50 -16.01
N ILE A 55 -10.62 2.64 -15.36
CA ILE A 55 -9.76 3.24 -14.33
C ILE A 55 -9.55 2.28 -13.16
N ASN A 56 -10.59 1.58 -12.72
CA ASN A 56 -10.50 0.59 -11.65
C ASN A 56 -9.58 -0.57 -12.03
N ARG A 57 -9.63 -1.02 -13.29
CA ARG A 57 -8.72 -2.06 -13.81
C ARG A 57 -7.28 -1.58 -13.78
N ASP A 58 -7.01 -0.39 -14.33
CA ASP A 58 -5.67 0.19 -14.40
C ASP A 58 -5.08 0.42 -13.00
N THR A 59 -5.90 0.88 -12.06
CA THR A 59 -5.51 1.07 -10.66
C THR A 59 -5.12 -0.24 -9.99
N ARG A 60 -5.88 -1.32 -10.23
CA ARG A 60 -5.56 -2.65 -9.69
C ARG A 60 -4.30 -3.23 -10.30
N GLU A 61 -4.09 -3.04 -11.60
CA GLU A 61 -2.90 -3.50 -12.29
C GLU A 61 -1.65 -2.79 -11.78
N GLU A 62 -1.70 -1.45 -11.63
CA GLU A 62 -0.60 -0.68 -11.09
C GLU A 62 -0.30 -1.06 -9.63
N ALA A 63 -1.32 -1.27 -8.80
CA ALA A 63 -1.14 -1.74 -7.44
C ALA A 63 -0.45 -3.12 -7.38
N ALA A 64 -0.82 -4.04 -8.27
CA ALA A 64 -0.18 -5.35 -8.38
C ALA A 64 1.28 -5.23 -8.84
N ARG A 65 1.56 -4.37 -9.82
CA ARG A 65 2.93 -4.09 -10.31
C ARG A 65 3.81 -3.56 -9.19
N LEU A 66 3.32 -2.57 -8.42
CA LEU A 66 4.04 -2.01 -7.28
C LEU A 66 4.28 -3.04 -6.18
N ALA A 67 3.32 -3.93 -5.91
CA ALA A 67 3.50 -5.00 -4.94
C ALA A 67 4.63 -5.96 -5.35
N ILE A 68 4.71 -6.34 -6.63
CA ILE A 68 5.79 -7.17 -7.16
C ILE A 68 7.15 -6.45 -7.03
N CYS A 69 7.21 -5.16 -7.39
CA CYS A 69 8.44 -4.37 -7.25
C CYS A 69 8.93 -4.33 -5.80
N ARG A 70 8.03 -4.09 -4.83
CA ARG A 70 8.37 -4.09 -3.40
C ARG A 70 8.86 -5.44 -2.92
N GLN A 71 8.20 -6.53 -3.34
CA GLN A 71 8.62 -7.88 -3.00
C GLN A 71 10.01 -8.20 -3.55
N ALA A 72 10.29 -7.82 -4.80
CA ALA A 72 11.59 -8.01 -5.42
C ALA A 72 12.70 -7.20 -4.71
N GLN A 73 12.42 -5.94 -4.35
CA GLN A 73 13.33 -5.11 -3.56
C GLN A 73 13.61 -5.72 -2.18
N ALA A 74 12.58 -6.17 -1.48
CA ALA A 74 12.73 -6.83 -0.18
C ALA A 74 13.55 -8.12 -0.28
N ALA A 75 13.29 -8.95 -1.31
CA ALA A 75 14.06 -10.17 -1.55
C ALA A 75 15.54 -9.87 -1.88
N CYS A 76 15.81 -8.85 -2.69
CA CYS A 76 17.16 -8.42 -3.01
C CYS A 76 17.91 -7.94 -1.76
N ARG A 77 17.27 -7.10 -0.93
CA ARG A 77 17.84 -6.64 0.33
C ARG A 77 18.09 -7.79 1.32
N ALA A 78 17.18 -8.76 1.39
CA ALA A 78 17.37 -9.96 2.21
C ALA A 78 18.59 -10.77 1.74
N ALA A 79 18.72 -11.03 0.44
CA ALA A 79 19.87 -11.75 -0.11
C ALA A 79 21.20 -11.03 0.17
N MET A 80 21.24 -9.69 0.05
CA MET A 80 22.43 -8.90 0.41
C MET A 80 22.76 -9.01 1.90
N ARG A 81 21.75 -8.99 2.77
CA ARG A 81 21.92 -9.17 4.22
C ARG A 81 22.47 -10.54 4.55
N ASP A 82 21.92 -11.60 3.94
CA ASP A 82 22.38 -12.97 4.18
C ASP A 82 23.83 -13.17 3.74
N HIS A 83 24.21 -12.56 2.61
CA HIS A 83 25.59 -12.54 2.15
C HIS A 83 26.51 -11.78 3.11
N LEU A 84 26.08 -10.62 3.63
CA LEU A 84 26.84 -9.87 4.62
C LEU A 84 27.07 -10.69 5.89
N MET A 85 26.02 -11.33 6.42
CA MET A 85 26.12 -12.19 7.60
C MET A 85 27.13 -13.32 7.38
N SER A 86 27.06 -13.99 6.22
CA SER A 86 27.99 -15.07 5.87
C SER A 86 29.42 -14.56 5.75
N PHE A 87 29.62 -13.41 5.11
CA PHE A 87 30.93 -12.77 4.95
C PHE A 87 31.57 -12.44 6.30
N VAL A 88 30.81 -11.80 7.19
CA VAL A 88 31.26 -11.43 8.54
C VAL A 88 31.54 -12.68 9.38
N GLN A 89 30.73 -13.73 9.25
CA GLN A 89 30.97 -15.00 9.94
C GLN A 89 32.27 -15.69 9.48
N GLU A 90 32.60 -15.61 8.19
CA GLU A 90 33.80 -16.23 7.62
C GLU A 90 35.08 -15.44 7.94
N HIS A 91 35.04 -14.12 7.80
CA HIS A 91 36.22 -13.25 7.93
C HIS A 91 36.42 -12.73 9.37
N GLY A 92 35.42 -12.91 10.23
CA GLY A 92 35.42 -12.38 11.59
C GLY A 92 35.08 -10.89 11.63
N TYR A 93 34.36 -10.52 12.69
CA TYR A 93 34.11 -9.12 13.02
C TYR A 93 35.15 -8.69 14.07
N ASP A 94 36.24 -8.08 13.63
CA ASP A 94 37.25 -7.53 14.53
C ASP A 94 37.48 -6.05 14.20
N GLU A 95 37.45 -5.20 15.23
CA GLU A 95 37.82 -3.78 15.11
C GLU A 95 39.34 -3.61 14.98
N THR A 96 40.13 -4.67 15.22
CA THR A 96 41.54 -4.67 14.85
C THR A 96 41.73 -4.74 13.34
N GLN A 97 42.91 -4.34 12.88
CA GLN A 97 43.25 -4.13 11.47
C GLN A 97 43.08 -5.37 10.56
N ASP A 98 42.81 -6.55 11.14
CA ASP A 98 42.68 -7.83 10.44
C ASP A 98 41.22 -8.32 10.28
N GLY A 99 40.23 -7.54 10.72
CA GLY A 99 38.81 -7.90 10.62
C GLY A 99 38.15 -7.61 9.27
N ALA A 100 36.92 -8.11 9.09
CA ALA A 100 36.08 -7.83 7.94
C ALA A 100 35.87 -6.30 7.74
N THR A 101 36.21 -5.79 6.55
CA THR A 101 35.96 -4.39 6.18
C THR A 101 34.79 -4.24 5.22
N TYR A 102 34.18 -3.05 5.20
CA TYR A 102 33.10 -2.74 4.26
C TYR A 102 33.57 -2.90 2.81
N GLU A 103 34.76 -2.39 2.50
CA GLU A 103 35.35 -2.44 1.17
C GLU A 103 35.59 -3.89 0.72
N ASP A 104 36.09 -4.76 1.60
CA ASP A 104 36.30 -6.17 1.27
C ASP A 104 34.98 -6.89 1.00
N TRP A 105 33.94 -6.61 1.80
CA TRP A 105 32.61 -7.15 1.54
C TRP A 105 32.05 -6.70 0.18
N ILE A 106 32.24 -5.43 -0.19
CA ILE A 106 31.77 -4.93 -1.50
C ILE A 106 32.54 -5.57 -2.66
N ARG A 107 33.85 -5.83 -2.50
CA ARG A 107 34.64 -6.54 -3.52
C ARG A 107 34.16 -7.97 -3.71
N ASP A 108 33.81 -8.66 -2.62
CA ASP A 108 33.29 -10.02 -2.66
C ASP A 108 31.89 -10.08 -3.30
N LEU A 109 31.01 -9.16 -2.90
CA LEU A 109 29.63 -9.10 -3.40
C LEU A 109 29.53 -8.62 -4.86
N HIS A 110 30.43 -7.71 -5.29
CA HIS A 110 30.41 -7.09 -6.62
C HIS A 110 31.80 -7.10 -7.29
N PRO A 111 32.34 -8.27 -7.65
CA PRO A 111 33.67 -8.37 -8.25
C PRO A 111 33.77 -7.59 -9.57
N ASP A 112 32.68 -7.51 -10.33
CA ASP A 112 32.61 -6.77 -11.61
C ASP A 112 32.70 -5.25 -11.45
N ASN A 113 32.46 -4.71 -10.24
CA ASN A 113 32.51 -3.28 -9.97
C ASN A 113 33.84 -2.84 -9.32
N VAL A 114 34.81 -3.76 -9.27
CA VAL A 114 36.20 -3.48 -8.89
C VAL A 114 36.95 -3.11 -10.15
N GLN A 115 37.58 -1.92 -10.19
CA GLN A 115 38.34 -1.51 -11.37
C GLN A 115 39.52 -2.46 -11.59
N GLU A 116 39.77 -2.84 -12.86
CA GLU A 116 40.92 -3.68 -13.20
C GLU A 116 42.21 -3.07 -12.64
N GLU A 117 43.07 -3.91 -12.07
CA GLU A 117 44.35 -3.49 -11.52
C GLU A 117 45.17 -2.80 -12.61
N THR A 118 45.32 -1.48 -12.48
CA THR A 118 46.31 -0.76 -13.29
C THR A 118 47.70 -1.09 -12.76
N GLU A 119 48.71 -1.07 -13.62
CA GLU A 119 50.11 -1.40 -13.27
C GLU A 119 50.68 -0.59 -12.08
N PHE A 120 50.01 0.52 -11.72
CA PHE A 120 50.33 1.39 -10.58
C PHE A 120 49.70 0.95 -9.24
N SER A 121 48.79 -0.02 -9.23
CA SER A 121 48.05 -0.47 -8.04
C SER A 121 48.82 -1.46 -7.14
N GLN A 122 50.11 -1.72 -7.38
CA GLN A 122 50.88 -2.67 -6.56
C GLN A 122 50.95 -2.31 -5.06
N GLN A 123 50.54 -1.09 -4.68
CA GLN A 123 50.59 -0.59 -3.30
C GLN A 123 49.20 -0.43 -2.65
N HIS A 124 48.11 -0.48 -3.41
CA HIS A 124 46.77 -0.23 -2.91
C HIS A 124 45.73 -1.16 -3.57
N PRO A 125 44.74 -1.65 -2.82
CA PRO A 125 43.69 -2.48 -3.40
C PRO A 125 42.95 -1.69 -4.49
N PRO A 126 42.50 -2.36 -5.56
CA PRO A 126 41.81 -1.70 -6.66
C PRO A 126 40.59 -0.90 -6.18
N PRO A 127 40.36 0.30 -6.76
CA PRO A 127 39.28 1.17 -6.32
C PRO A 127 37.92 0.58 -6.69
N ILE A 128 36.99 0.70 -5.75
CA ILE A 128 35.59 0.31 -5.90
C ILE A 128 34.81 1.47 -6.51
N ASP A 129 33.77 1.18 -7.28
CA ASP A 129 32.85 2.21 -7.79
C ASP A 129 32.31 3.12 -6.66
N THR A 130 32.44 4.43 -6.85
CA THR A 130 31.98 5.46 -5.92
C THR A 130 30.50 5.38 -5.52
N ARG A 131 29.65 4.73 -6.33
CA ARG A 131 28.21 4.54 -6.03
C ARG A 131 27.97 3.75 -4.75
N PHE A 132 28.92 2.91 -4.33
CA PHE A 132 28.84 2.15 -3.09
C PHE A 132 29.17 2.99 -1.84
N PHE A 133 29.59 4.25 -1.99
CA PHE A 133 29.93 5.14 -0.88
C PHE A 133 28.90 6.25 -0.65
N ILE A 134 27.73 6.15 -1.27
CA ILE A 134 26.60 7.07 -1.04
C ILE A 134 25.97 6.73 0.32
N PRO A 135 25.81 7.68 1.27
CA PRO A 135 25.35 7.40 2.63
C PRO A 135 24.04 6.61 2.75
N ASP A 136 23.13 6.80 1.81
CA ASP A 136 21.80 6.17 1.77
C ASP A 136 21.77 4.91 0.90
N CYS A 137 22.92 4.43 0.44
CA CYS A 137 23.01 3.16 -0.28
C CYS A 137 22.66 2.01 0.66
N ASP A 138 21.82 1.07 0.20
CA ASP A 138 21.41 -0.10 0.99
C ASP A 138 22.61 -0.87 1.56
N HIS A 139 23.74 -0.93 0.83
CA HIS A 139 24.98 -1.53 1.30
C HIS A 139 25.52 -0.89 2.57
N ILE A 140 25.66 0.44 2.58
CA ILE A 140 26.17 1.18 3.75
C ILE A 140 25.19 1.05 4.92
N VAL A 141 23.89 1.16 4.65
CA VAL A 141 22.86 1.04 5.68
C VAL A 141 22.92 -0.35 6.32
N LEU A 142 22.98 -1.42 5.51
CA LEU A 142 23.11 -2.78 6.01
C LEU A 142 24.41 -2.97 6.81
N TRP A 143 25.54 -2.52 6.30
CA TRP A 143 26.82 -2.62 7.01
C TRP A 143 26.76 -1.96 8.40
N LYS A 144 26.23 -0.74 8.47
CA LYS A 144 26.03 -0.01 9.73
C LYS A 144 25.08 -0.73 10.68
N GLU A 145 23.96 -1.25 10.19
CA GLU A 145 23.02 -2.04 11.01
C GLU A 145 23.74 -3.21 11.69
N VAL A 146 24.56 -3.96 10.95
CA VAL A 146 25.32 -5.10 11.49
C VAL A 146 26.40 -4.65 12.46
N HIS A 147 27.11 -3.57 12.13
CA HIS A 147 28.15 -2.98 12.96
C HIS A 147 27.60 -2.50 14.31
N ASP A 148 26.46 -1.80 14.29
CA ASP A 148 25.79 -1.30 15.48
C ASP A 148 25.23 -2.44 16.36
N HIS A 149 24.84 -3.58 15.76
CA HIS A 149 24.41 -4.76 16.50
C HIS A 149 25.58 -5.41 17.26
N HIS A 150 26.72 -5.62 16.59
CA HIS A 150 27.89 -6.22 17.23
C HIS A 150 28.47 -5.34 18.35
N THR A 151 28.58 -4.03 18.13
CA THR A 151 29.11 -3.11 19.15
C THR A 151 28.22 -3.01 20.40
N LYS A 152 26.90 -3.13 20.25
CA LYS A 152 25.97 -3.17 21.39
C LYS A 152 26.08 -4.46 22.20
N GLU A 153 26.28 -5.60 21.53
CA GLU A 153 26.44 -6.89 22.22
C GLU A 153 27.75 -6.94 23.02
N THR A 154 28.84 -6.37 22.49
CA THR A 154 30.12 -6.33 23.20
C THR A 154 30.09 -5.40 24.41
N HIS A 155 29.50 -4.21 24.28
CA HIS A 155 29.48 -3.22 25.37
C HIS A 155 28.39 -3.49 26.41
N GLY A 156 27.25 -4.07 26.02
CA GLY A 156 26.17 -4.43 26.95
C GLY A 156 26.53 -5.57 27.92
N ALA A 157 27.51 -6.40 27.57
CA ALA A 157 27.96 -7.50 28.44
C ALA A 157 28.90 -7.05 29.56
N GLU A 158 29.56 -5.88 29.45
CA GLU A 158 30.52 -5.40 30.45
C GLU A 158 29.88 -4.59 31.59
N GLU A 159 28.68 -4.02 31.40
CA GLU A 159 27.99 -3.26 32.45
C GLU A 159 27.23 -4.14 33.47
N GLU A 160 26.78 -5.35 33.10
CA GLU A 160 26.05 -6.22 34.05
C GLU A 160 26.96 -6.96 35.05
N ASP A 161 28.24 -7.20 34.73
CA ASP A 161 29.17 -7.82 35.68
C ASP A 161 29.73 -6.82 36.72
N SER A 162 29.54 -5.51 36.50
CA SER A 162 29.91 -4.46 37.46
C SER A 162 28.82 -4.15 38.49
N LEU A 163 27.59 -4.65 38.32
CA LEU A 163 26.45 -4.34 39.21
C LEU A 163 26.11 -5.47 40.20
N VAL A 164 26.78 -6.62 40.15
CA VAL A 164 26.48 -7.76 41.04
C VAL A 164 27.16 -7.65 42.43
N GLU A 165 27.99 -6.64 42.70
CA GLU A 165 28.57 -6.42 44.04
C GLU A 165 27.84 -5.37 44.91
N GLU A 166 26.80 -4.69 44.42
CA GLU A 166 26.14 -3.61 45.19
C GLU A 166 24.62 -3.76 45.42
N GLU A 167 24.00 -4.94 45.22
CA GLU A 167 22.56 -5.13 45.50
C GLU A 167 22.27 -6.31 46.46
N LEU A 168 23.00 -6.36 47.58
CA LEU A 168 22.62 -7.13 48.77
C LEU A 168 22.11 -6.20 49.89
N SER A 169 21.21 -5.27 49.58
CA SER A 169 20.47 -4.54 50.62
C SER A 169 19.14 -3.93 50.15
N GLY A 170 18.09 -4.76 50.16
CA GLY A 170 16.68 -4.31 50.27
C GLY A 170 16.04 -3.91 48.93
N THR A 171 14.74 -3.98 48.70
CA THR A 171 13.58 -4.01 49.59
C THR A 171 12.34 -4.33 48.72
N THR A 172 11.49 -5.24 49.19
CA THR A 172 10.06 -5.50 48.88
C THR A 172 9.45 -5.20 47.48
N ILE A 173 8.93 -6.29 46.89
CA ILE A 173 7.55 -6.50 46.38
C ILE A 173 6.64 -5.25 46.37
N ASP A 174 6.16 -4.87 45.19
CA ASP A 174 4.72 -4.63 45.02
C ASP A 174 4.25 -5.04 43.62
N LYS A 175 3.15 -5.81 43.64
CA LYS A 175 2.51 -6.45 42.50
C LYS A 175 1.30 -5.58 42.16
N GLN A 176 1.28 -4.98 40.98
CA GLN A 176 0.10 -4.25 40.53
C GLN A 176 -0.27 -4.65 39.11
N ASP A 177 -1.34 -5.46 39.07
CA ASP A 177 -2.14 -5.76 37.90
C ASP A 177 -2.62 -4.45 37.26
N ASN A 178 -2.52 -4.32 35.94
CA ASN A 178 -3.42 -3.46 35.19
C ASN A 178 -3.80 -4.14 33.87
N ALA A 179 -5.07 -4.56 33.86
CA ALA A 179 -5.82 -4.99 32.69
C ALA A 179 -6.34 -3.77 31.92
N ASP A 180 -6.93 -4.06 30.75
CA ASP A 180 -7.77 -3.16 29.93
C ASP A 180 -7.00 -2.04 29.21
N ALA A 181 -7.29 -1.65 27.97
CA ALA A 181 -8.20 -2.07 26.91
C ALA A 181 -7.70 -1.34 25.64
N ASP A 182 -8.07 -1.82 24.45
CA ASP A 182 -8.76 -1.00 23.45
C ASP A 182 -8.74 -1.69 22.09
N ALA A 183 -9.94 -2.14 21.71
CA ALA A 183 -10.30 -2.59 20.38
C ALA A 183 -10.91 -1.40 19.66
N ASP A 184 -10.17 -0.77 18.75
CA ASP A 184 -10.72 0.27 17.88
C ASP A 184 -11.02 -0.26 16.47
N ASN A 185 -12.32 -0.50 16.33
CA ASN A 185 -13.20 -0.51 15.16
C ASN A 185 -12.77 0.41 14.00
N ASP A 186 -12.21 -0.17 12.94
CA ASP A 186 -11.94 0.51 11.67
C ASP A 186 -13.22 0.56 10.80
N THR A 187 -14.08 1.54 11.08
CA THR A 187 -15.27 1.85 10.28
C THR A 187 -14.85 2.65 9.05
N VAL A 188 -14.69 1.96 7.91
CA VAL A 188 -14.45 2.54 6.59
C VAL A 188 -15.65 3.39 6.18
N GLN A 189 -15.50 4.72 6.17
CA GLN A 189 -16.46 5.63 5.55
C GLN A 189 -16.23 5.70 4.02
N PRO A 190 -17.30 5.70 3.19
CA PRO A 190 -17.16 5.92 1.76
C PRO A 190 -16.88 7.40 1.42
N PRO A 191 -16.16 7.69 0.33
CA PRO A 191 -15.76 9.05 -0.03
C PRO A 191 -16.96 9.89 -0.49
N THR A 192 -17.06 11.09 0.09
CA THR A 192 -17.98 12.16 -0.33
C THR A 192 -17.40 12.84 -1.57
N THR A 193 -18.04 12.64 -2.72
CA THR A 193 -17.71 13.36 -3.96
C THR A 193 -18.25 14.79 -3.91
N THR A 194 -17.35 15.75 -3.77
CA THR A 194 -17.68 17.18 -3.91
C THR A 194 -17.47 17.55 -5.38
N ALA A 195 -18.56 17.75 -6.11
CA ALA A 195 -18.53 18.27 -7.48
C ALA A 195 -18.38 19.80 -7.43
N THR A 196 -17.19 20.29 -7.78
CA THR A 196 -16.93 21.72 -8.01
C THR A 196 -17.33 22.06 -9.45
N ALA A 197 -18.44 22.78 -9.60
CA ALA A 197 -18.84 23.38 -10.87
C ALA A 197 -18.06 24.69 -11.07
N THR A 198 -17.26 24.75 -12.13
CA THR A 198 -16.62 25.99 -12.58
C THR A 198 -17.45 26.58 -13.72
N SER A 199 -17.78 27.88 -13.60
CA SER A 199 -18.54 28.69 -14.56
C SER A 199 -17.70 29.17 -15.74
#